data_AF-A0A651HY69-F1
#
_entry.id   AF-A0A651HY69-F1
#
_cell.length_a   1.000
_cell.length_b   1.000
_cell.length_c   1.000
_cell.angle_alpha   90.00
_cell.angle_beta   90.00
_cell.angle_gamma   90.00
#
_symmetry.space_group_name_H-M   'P 1'
#
loop_
_entity.id
_entity.type
_entity.pdbx_description
1 polymer ?
#
loop_
_entity_poly.entity_id
_entity_poly.type
_entity_poly.pdbx_seq_one_letter_code
_entity_poly.pdbx_strand_id
1 'polypeptide(L)'
;MKDNLISILAVGAMLFTATIFQACSGSKTVIEQAAAESNCTHRGVFRSFQSSPNCQFLLVLNDGTKLQPVGSLPDGLRMSDGMEVMVDYELADGLESACRATDKVVRITCMDVLVFPELECANKSTVFNREWMKDAIQFFNPKQIRYLETDSLNYFQLRGDQWIIFDCLGKARCFGVEHTTGSQCGLLIEELKNNEVIWTLNY
;
A
#
# COMPACT_ATOMS: atom_id res chain seq x y z
N MET A 1 91.28 -12.85 -16.88
CA MET A 1 91.68 -14.17 -17.38
C MET A 1 90.49 -15.11 -17.19
N LYS A 2 89.99 -15.66 -18.30
CA LYS A 2 88.95 -16.71 -18.46
C LYS A 2 87.53 -16.26 -18.07
N ASP A 3 86.66 -15.91 -19.01
CA ASP A 3 86.07 -16.68 -20.13
C ASP A 3 85.08 -17.77 -19.72
N ASN A 4 83.93 -17.70 -20.40
CA ASN A 4 82.99 -18.74 -20.79
C ASN A 4 81.92 -19.21 -19.78
N LEU A 5 80.71 -19.62 -20.16
CA LEU A 5 79.79 -19.53 -21.32
C LEU A 5 78.73 -20.63 -21.03
N ILE A 6 77.51 -20.50 -21.57
CA ILE A 6 76.57 -21.58 -21.95
C ILE A 6 75.37 -21.91 -21.03
N SER A 7 74.21 -21.45 -21.55
CA SER A 7 72.96 -22.14 -21.91
C SER A 7 71.98 -22.76 -20.89
N ILE A 8 70.77 -22.19 -20.95
CA ILE A 8 69.47 -22.82 -21.32
C ILE A 8 69.08 -24.13 -20.61
N LEU A 9 68.00 -24.05 -19.82
CA LEU A 9 66.89 -25.01 -19.91
C LEU A 9 65.60 -24.33 -19.42
N ALA A 10 64.69 -24.14 -20.37
CA ALA A 10 63.30 -23.78 -20.13
C ALA A 10 62.54 -25.00 -19.60
N VAL A 11 61.80 -24.83 -18.50
CA VAL A 11 60.68 -25.71 -18.15
C VAL A 11 59.49 -24.81 -17.85
N GLY A 12 58.59 -24.72 -18.81
CA GLY A 12 57.31 -24.06 -18.66
C GLY A 12 56.41 -24.88 -17.74
N ALA A 13 55.97 -24.26 -16.65
CA ALA A 13 54.83 -24.72 -15.87
C ALA A 13 53.70 -23.70 -16.09
N MET A 14 52.80 -24.01 -17.02
CA MET A 14 51.51 -23.34 -17.14
C MET A 14 50.68 -23.68 -15.91
N LEU A 15 50.63 -22.77 -14.92
CA LEU A 15 49.57 -22.77 -13.93
C LEU A 15 48.33 -22.16 -14.57
N PHE A 16 47.42 -23.02 -15.02
CA PHE A 16 46.02 -22.66 -15.25
C PHE A 16 45.35 -22.47 -13.88
N THR A 17 45.36 -21.25 -13.36
CA THR A 17 44.42 -20.86 -12.29
C THR A 17 43.04 -20.72 -12.93
N ALA A 18 42.24 -21.78 -12.81
CA ALA A 18 40.82 -21.75 -13.10
C ALA A 18 40.14 -20.83 -12.07
N THR A 19 39.93 -19.57 -12.45
CA THR A 19 39.10 -18.63 -11.69
C THR A 19 37.64 -19.06 -11.88
N ILE A 20 37.15 -19.87 -10.94
CA ILE A 20 35.72 -20.16 -10.81
C ILE A 20 35.07 -18.87 -10.32
N PHE A 21 34.58 -18.05 -11.26
CA PHE A 21 33.59 -17.02 -10.94
C PHE A 21 32.31 -17.73 -10.53
N GLN A 22 32.15 -17.97 -9.23
CA GLN A 22 30.84 -18.24 -8.64
C GLN A 22 29.96 -17.03 -8.91
N ALA A 23 29.12 -17.14 -9.95
CA ALA A 23 28.03 -16.22 -10.19
C ALA A 23 27.13 -16.25 -8.94
N CYS A 24 27.14 -15.16 -8.18
CA CYS A 24 26.17 -14.92 -7.13
C CYS A 24 24.77 -14.99 -7.75
N SER A 25 24.09 -16.12 -7.58
CA SER A 25 22.66 -16.23 -7.86
C SER A 25 21.95 -15.45 -6.77
N GLY A 26 21.84 -14.14 -6.97
CA GLY A 26 21.09 -13.26 -6.08
C GLY A 26 19.64 -13.71 -6.09
N SER A 27 19.16 -14.25 -4.96
CA SER A 27 17.74 -14.52 -4.78
C SER A 27 17.00 -13.20 -4.96
N LYS A 28 16.21 -13.09 -6.04
CA LYS A 28 15.31 -11.96 -6.25
C LYS A 28 14.39 -11.83 -5.03
N THR A 29 14.10 -10.60 -4.64
CA THR A 29 13.14 -10.34 -3.57
C THR A 29 11.73 -10.74 -4.00
N VAL A 30 10.84 -11.03 -3.04
CA VAL A 30 9.42 -11.37 -3.32
C VAL A 30 8.75 -10.29 -4.20
N ILE A 31 9.13 -9.02 -3.98
CA ILE A 31 8.62 -7.88 -4.73
C ILE A 31 9.12 -7.90 -6.19
N GLU A 32 10.40 -8.21 -6.41
CA GLU A 32 10.95 -8.34 -7.76
C GLU A 32 10.35 -9.50 -8.55
N GLN A 33 9.94 -10.55 -7.84
CA GLN A 33 9.27 -11.69 -8.45
C GLN A 33 7.83 -11.34 -8.84
N ALA A 34 7.08 -10.68 -7.95
CA ALA A 34 5.74 -10.16 -8.24
C ALA A 34 5.74 -9.13 -9.38
N ALA A 35 6.75 -8.25 -9.42
CA ALA A 35 6.90 -7.28 -10.52
C ALA A 35 7.20 -7.96 -11.87
N ALA A 36 7.92 -9.09 -11.87
CA ALA A 36 8.23 -9.84 -13.08
C ALA A 36 7.04 -10.63 -13.64
N GLU A 37 6.02 -10.90 -12.83
CA GLU A 37 4.78 -11.58 -13.21
C GLU A 37 3.65 -10.62 -13.58
N SER A 38 3.85 -9.32 -13.33
CA SER A 38 2.87 -8.28 -13.64
C SER A 38 2.69 -8.08 -15.15
N ASN A 39 1.45 -7.77 -15.54
CA ASN A 39 1.13 -7.41 -16.93
C ASN A 39 1.31 -5.92 -17.22
N CYS A 40 1.57 -5.10 -16.20
CA CYS A 40 1.78 -3.66 -16.35
C CYS A 40 3.28 -3.32 -16.38
N THR A 41 3.66 -2.17 -16.97
CA THR A 41 5.06 -1.89 -17.30
C THR A 41 5.76 -0.91 -16.37
N HIS A 42 5.04 -0.01 -15.69
CA HIS A 42 5.64 1.04 -14.88
C HIS A 42 5.51 0.76 -13.39
N ARG A 43 6.64 0.65 -12.68
CA ARG A 43 6.64 0.55 -11.21
C ARG A 43 6.53 1.94 -10.57
N GLY A 44 5.71 2.04 -9.53
CA GLY A 44 5.60 3.24 -8.72
C GLY A 44 5.03 3.01 -7.34
N VAL A 45 5.08 4.05 -6.51
CA VAL A 45 4.56 4.04 -5.14
C VAL A 45 3.59 5.20 -4.96
N PHE A 46 2.40 4.92 -4.42
CA PHE A 46 1.47 5.96 -4.02
C PHE A 46 2.01 6.73 -2.82
N ARG A 47 1.99 8.05 -2.92
CA ARG A 47 2.44 8.96 -1.87
C ARG A 47 1.33 9.93 -1.51
N SER A 48 1.11 10.13 -0.22
CA SER A 48 0.16 11.12 0.26
C SER A 48 0.73 12.54 0.19
N PHE A 49 -0.08 13.50 -0.27
CA PHE A 49 0.29 14.92 -0.42
C PHE A 49 -0.71 15.86 0.29
N GLN A 50 -1.04 15.51 1.54
CA GLN A 50 -2.06 16.18 2.39
C GLN A 50 -1.90 17.70 2.54
N SER A 51 -0.74 18.28 2.20
CA SER A 51 -0.54 19.72 2.20
C SER A 51 -1.36 20.48 1.15
N SER A 52 -2.04 19.79 0.23
CA SER A 52 -2.92 20.41 -0.76
C SER A 52 -4.30 19.72 -0.76
N PRO A 53 -5.40 20.47 -0.55
CA PRO A 53 -6.75 19.91 -0.41
C PRO A 53 -7.25 19.16 -1.66
N ASN A 54 -6.62 19.40 -2.81
CA ASN A 54 -6.95 18.74 -4.08
C ASN A 54 -5.86 17.75 -4.55
N CYS A 55 -4.96 17.36 -3.65
CA CYS A 55 -3.85 16.45 -3.94
C CYS A 55 -3.69 15.40 -2.85
N GLN A 56 -4.66 14.51 -2.71
CA GLN A 56 -4.59 13.51 -1.64
C GLN A 56 -3.48 12.49 -1.91
N PHE A 57 -3.39 11.97 -3.13
CA PHE A 57 -2.38 10.99 -3.53
C PHE A 57 -1.79 11.29 -4.90
N LEU A 58 -0.49 11.07 -5.03
CA LEU A 58 0.22 10.99 -6.31
C LEU A 58 0.89 9.63 -6.44
N LEU A 59 0.89 9.08 -7.64
CA LEU A 59 1.71 7.92 -7.96
C LEU A 59 3.09 8.42 -8.40
N VAL A 60 4.12 8.06 -7.63
CA VAL A 60 5.50 8.41 -7.95
C VAL A 60 6.17 7.22 -8.62
N LEU A 61 6.50 7.35 -9.90
CA LEU A 61 7.20 6.30 -10.65
C LEU A 61 8.68 6.19 -10.23
N ASN A 62 9.33 5.09 -10.59
CA ASN A 62 10.75 4.87 -10.30
C ASN A 62 11.70 5.93 -10.89
N ASP A 63 11.31 6.59 -11.97
CA ASP A 63 12.07 7.69 -12.58
C ASP A 63 11.85 9.05 -11.89
N GLY A 64 10.98 9.08 -10.87
CA GLY A 64 10.61 10.28 -10.13
C GLY A 64 9.41 11.04 -10.70
N THR A 65 8.87 10.62 -11.85
CA THR A 65 7.67 11.22 -12.45
C THR A 65 6.47 11.09 -11.50
N LYS A 66 5.75 12.18 -11.29
CA LYS A 66 4.57 12.25 -10.41
C LYS A 66 3.30 12.31 -11.23
N LEU A 67 2.51 11.26 -11.13
CA LEU A 67 1.23 11.13 -11.82
C LEU A 67 0.08 11.45 -10.85
N GLN A 68 -0.91 12.19 -11.30
CA GLN A 68 -2.20 12.31 -10.64
C GLN A 68 -3.22 11.43 -11.36
N PRO A 69 -3.60 10.28 -10.77
CA PRO A 69 -4.69 9.49 -11.31
C PRO A 69 -6.01 10.25 -11.26
N VAL A 70 -6.80 10.13 -12.31
CA VAL A 70 -8.20 10.58 -12.33
C VAL A 70 -9.14 9.41 -12.56
N GLY A 71 -10.32 9.48 -11.94
CA GLY A 71 -11.32 8.44 -11.98
C GLY A 71 -11.07 7.31 -10.97
N SER A 72 -11.84 6.23 -11.12
CA SER A 72 -11.71 5.04 -10.27
C SER A 72 -10.51 4.22 -10.70
N LEU A 73 -9.81 3.63 -9.73
CA LEU A 73 -8.78 2.63 -10.01
C LEU A 73 -9.40 1.31 -10.49
N PRO A 74 -8.65 0.50 -11.24
CA PRO A 74 -9.04 -0.88 -11.57
C PRO A 74 -9.47 -1.66 -10.32
N ASP A 75 -10.45 -2.55 -10.50
CA ASP A 75 -10.96 -3.46 -9.47
C ASP A 75 -11.48 -2.79 -8.18
N GLY A 76 -11.81 -1.49 -8.24
CA GLY A 76 -12.31 -0.74 -7.09
C GLY A 76 -11.27 -0.54 -6.00
N LEU A 77 -9.98 -0.70 -6.32
CA LEU A 77 -8.88 -0.51 -5.38
C LEU A 77 -8.83 0.94 -4.87
N ARG A 78 -8.35 1.11 -3.64
CA ARG A 78 -8.19 2.42 -2.99
C ARG A 78 -6.72 2.78 -2.87
N MET A 79 -6.38 4.01 -3.25
CA MET A 79 -5.04 4.55 -3.06
C MET A 79 -4.70 4.62 -1.57
N SER A 80 -3.50 4.18 -1.21
CA SER A 80 -2.97 4.27 0.15
C SER A 80 -1.50 4.68 0.10
N ASP A 81 -1.06 5.48 1.07
CA ASP A 81 0.33 5.91 1.15
C ASP A 81 1.26 4.71 1.35
N GLY A 82 2.31 4.62 0.53
CA GLY A 82 3.27 3.51 0.55
C GLY A 82 2.82 2.28 -0.24
N MET A 83 1.64 2.28 -0.86
CA MET A 83 1.21 1.21 -1.77
C MET A 83 2.08 1.17 -3.01
N GLU A 84 2.76 0.05 -3.21
CA GLU A 84 3.63 -0.19 -4.35
C GLU A 84 2.89 -0.99 -5.42
N VAL A 85 2.99 -0.50 -6.65
CA VAL A 85 2.20 -0.98 -7.79
C VAL A 85 3.05 -1.07 -9.05
N MET A 86 2.66 -1.97 -9.94
CA MET A 86 2.93 -1.86 -11.36
C MET A 86 1.70 -1.26 -12.03
N VAL A 87 1.88 -0.32 -12.96
CA VAL A 87 0.79 0.37 -13.65
C VAL A 87 1.10 0.56 -15.13
N ASP A 88 0.04 0.66 -15.91
CA ASP A 88 0.05 1.36 -17.20
C ASP A 88 -0.97 2.50 -17.14
N TYR A 89 -0.72 3.53 -17.94
CA TYR A 89 -1.53 4.73 -17.90
C TYR A 89 -1.57 5.46 -19.23
N GLU A 90 -2.63 6.25 -19.41
CA GLU A 90 -2.80 7.17 -20.53
C GLU A 90 -2.90 8.61 -20.01
N LEU A 91 -2.43 9.58 -20.80
CA LEU A 91 -2.61 10.99 -20.48
C LEU A 91 -4.09 11.35 -20.53
N ALA A 92 -4.56 12.10 -19.53
CA ALA A 92 -5.91 12.61 -19.50
C ALA A 92 -5.95 13.99 -20.18
N ASP A 93 -6.19 14.00 -21.48
CA ASP A 93 -6.24 15.24 -22.26
C ASP A 93 -7.33 16.20 -21.77
N GLY A 94 -7.02 17.51 -21.79
CA GLY A 94 -7.95 18.56 -21.41
C GLY A 94 -8.21 18.70 -19.90
N LEU A 95 -7.48 17.95 -19.06
CA LEU A 95 -7.53 18.09 -17.61
C LEU A 95 -6.25 18.72 -17.09
N GLU A 96 -6.40 19.82 -16.36
CA GLU A 96 -5.32 20.41 -15.58
C GLU A 96 -5.30 19.82 -14.18
N SER A 97 -4.08 19.58 -13.67
CA SER A 97 -3.91 19.11 -12.31
C SER A 97 -4.25 20.22 -11.31
N ALA A 98 -5.11 19.91 -10.34
CA ALA A 98 -5.30 20.76 -9.16
C ALA A 98 -4.10 20.66 -8.18
N CYS A 99 -3.18 19.72 -8.41
CA CYS A 99 -2.00 19.49 -7.61
C CYS A 99 -0.75 20.07 -8.29
N ARG A 100 -0.19 21.14 -7.73
CA ARG A 100 1.03 21.76 -8.26
C ARG A 100 2.27 20.86 -8.25
N ALA A 101 2.23 19.75 -7.50
CA ALA A 101 3.32 18.77 -7.44
C ALA A 101 3.22 17.70 -8.54
N THR A 102 2.18 17.73 -9.37
CA THR A 102 1.95 16.75 -10.44
C THR A 102 2.67 17.13 -11.72
N ASP A 103 3.31 16.16 -12.36
CA ASP A 103 3.88 16.32 -13.69
C ASP A 103 2.83 16.02 -14.78
N LYS A 104 2.00 14.99 -14.57
CA LYS A 104 0.98 14.52 -15.54
C LYS A 104 -0.31 14.10 -14.85
N VAL A 105 -1.45 14.47 -15.44
CA VAL A 105 -2.77 13.91 -15.08
C VAL A 105 -3.04 12.70 -15.96
N VAL A 106 -3.39 11.57 -15.36
CA VAL A 106 -3.45 10.28 -16.07
C VAL A 106 -4.68 9.46 -15.71
N ARG A 107 -5.11 8.60 -16.65
CA ARG A 107 -6.02 7.50 -16.39
C ARG A 107 -5.22 6.21 -16.27
N ILE A 108 -5.38 5.50 -15.16
CA ILE A 108 -4.71 4.20 -14.95
C ILE A 108 -5.49 3.14 -15.73
N THR A 109 -4.82 2.47 -16.66
CA THR A 109 -5.42 1.44 -17.55
C THR A 109 -5.09 0.02 -17.10
N CYS A 110 -3.97 -0.16 -16.40
CA CYS A 110 -3.54 -1.41 -15.78
C CYS A 110 -3.00 -1.11 -14.39
N MET A 111 -3.28 -1.97 -13.41
CA MET A 111 -2.67 -1.87 -12.09
C MET A 111 -2.57 -3.23 -11.41
N ASP A 112 -1.34 -3.65 -11.10
CA ASP A 112 -1.05 -4.82 -10.26
C ASP A 112 -0.41 -4.35 -8.95
N VAL A 113 -0.95 -4.79 -7.81
CA VAL A 113 -0.43 -4.40 -6.49
C VAL A 113 0.70 -5.33 -6.10
N LEU A 114 1.87 -4.76 -5.86
CA LEU A 114 3.06 -5.51 -5.42
C LEU A 114 3.13 -5.58 -3.90
N VAL A 115 2.86 -4.44 -3.24
CA VAL A 115 2.91 -4.33 -1.78
C VAL A 115 1.76 -3.43 -1.35
N PHE A 116 0.90 -3.98 -0.51
CA PHE A 116 0.07 -3.14 0.35
C PHE A 116 0.93 -2.66 1.51
N PRO A 117 0.91 -1.36 1.83
CA PRO A 117 1.61 -0.89 3.02
C PRO A 117 1.00 -1.62 4.20
N GLU A 118 1.85 -2.18 5.06
CA GLU A 118 1.40 -2.81 6.29
C GLU A 118 0.86 -1.69 7.18
N LEU A 119 -0.43 -1.43 7.05
CA LEU A 119 -1.09 -0.39 7.81
C LEU A 119 -1.17 -0.89 9.26
N GLU A 120 -0.45 -0.23 10.15
CA GLU A 120 -0.61 -0.50 11.58
C GLU A 120 -2.07 -0.28 11.98
N CYS A 121 -2.64 -1.32 12.58
CA CYS A 121 -3.99 -1.32 13.10
C CYS A 121 -4.21 -0.08 13.97
N ALA A 122 -5.17 0.78 13.58
CA ALA A 122 -5.50 1.95 14.36
C ALA A 122 -6.02 1.51 15.74
N ASN A 123 -5.47 2.11 16.79
CA ASN A 123 -5.95 1.91 18.15
C ASN A 123 -6.84 3.09 18.57
N LYS A 124 -7.45 2.99 19.76
CA LYS A 124 -8.32 4.04 20.31
C LYS A 124 -7.71 5.45 20.29
N SER A 125 -6.39 5.58 20.50
CA SER A 125 -5.71 6.90 20.56
C SER A 125 -5.32 7.46 19.20
N THR A 126 -5.10 6.60 18.20
CA THR A 126 -4.61 7.01 16.88
C THR A 126 -5.71 7.07 15.82
N VAL A 127 -6.85 6.40 16.03
CA VAL A 127 -7.89 6.25 15.01
C VAL A 127 -8.44 7.59 14.50
N PHE A 128 -8.62 8.58 15.36
CA PHE A 128 -9.18 9.89 14.96
C PHE A 128 -8.23 10.72 14.12
N ASN A 129 -6.94 10.37 14.14
CA ASN A 129 -5.94 11.00 13.30
C ASN A 129 -5.88 10.35 11.91
N ARG A 130 -6.44 9.14 11.74
CA ARG A 130 -6.48 8.43 10.45
C ARG A 130 -7.49 9.12 9.52
N GLU A 131 -7.11 9.26 8.24
CA GLU A 131 -7.96 9.89 7.23
C GLU A 131 -9.30 9.16 7.06
N TRP A 132 -9.27 7.82 6.95
CA TRP A 132 -10.49 7.04 6.76
C TRP A 132 -11.54 7.27 7.86
N MET A 133 -11.10 7.50 9.11
CA MET A 133 -12.00 7.76 10.23
C MET A 133 -12.56 9.18 10.14
N LYS A 134 -11.74 10.18 9.78
CA LYS A 134 -12.21 11.56 9.56
C LYS A 134 -13.26 11.60 8.45
N ASP A 135 -13.00 10.93 7.33
CA ASP A 135 -13.92 10.82 6.21
C ASP A 135 -15.21 10.12 6.62
N ALA A 136 -15.12 9.01 7.37
CA ALA A 136 -16.29 8.29 7.85
C ALA A 136 -17.15 9.14 8.80
N ILE A 137 -16.52 9.88 9.72
CA ILE A 137 -17.23 10.80 10.63
C ILE A 137 -17.94 11.90 9.84
N GLN A 138 -17.26 12.53 8.89
CA GLN A 138 -17.83 13.59 8.07
C GLN A 138 -18.99 13.08 7.21
N PHE A 139 -18.83 11.92 6.58
CA PHE A 139 -19.82 11.37 5.65
C PHE A 139 -21.05 10.81 6.35
N PHE A 140 -20.85 10.01 7.40
CA PHE A 140 -21.95 9.34 8.10
C PHE A 140 -22.57 10.18 9.22
N ASN A 141 -21.88 11.26 9.64
CA ASN A 141 -22.30 12.14 10.72
C ASN A 141 -22.84 11.35 11.95
N PRO A 142 -22.03 10.43 12.52
CA PRO A 142 -22.49 9.55 13.57
C PRO A 142 -22.78 10.34 14.86
N LYS A 143 -23.88 10.00 15.52
CA LYS A 143 -24.22 10.49 16.87
C LYS A 143 -23.33 9.85 17.95
N GLN A 144 -22.81 8.66 17.66
CA GLN A 144 -21.99 7.90 18.59
C GLN A 144 -20.92 7.06 17.89
N ILE A 145 -19.72 7.02 18.46
CA ILE A 145 -18.62 6.15 18.02
C ILE A 145 -18.21 5.24 19.18
N ARG A 146 -18.16 3.93 18.95
CA ARG A 146 -17.70 2.94 19.93
C ARG A 146 -16.44 2.23 19.44
N TYR A 147 -15.51 2.03 20.36
CA TYR A 147 -14.35 1.16 20.16
C TYR A 147 -14.66 -0.22 20.75
N LEU A 148 -14.42 -1.25 19.95
CA LEU A 148 -14.61 -2.65 20.30
C LEU A 148 -13.25 -3.33 20.11
N GLU A 149 -12.62 -3.73 21.21
CA GLU A 149 -11.35 -4.47 21.18
C GLU A 149 -11.64 -5.96 21.18
N THR A 150 -10.89 -6.73 20.40
CA THR A 150 -10.91 -8.20 20.47
C THR A 150 -9.48 -8.70 20.67
N ASP A 151 -9.34 -9.99 20.97
CA ASP A 151 -8.02 -10.63 21.11
C ASP A 151 -7.15 -10.53 19.84
N SER A 152 -7.75 -10.26 18.68
CA SER A 152 -7.08 -10.29 17.38
C SER A 152 -7.11 -8.98 16.61
N LEU A 153 -8.18 -8.18 16.75
CA LEU A 153 -8.39 -6.97 15.95
C LEU A 153 -9.24 -5.93 16.70
N ASN A 154 -9.03 -4.67 16.35
CA ASN A 154 -9.85 -3.57 16.85
C ASN A 154 -10.92 -3.18 15.83
N TYR A 155 -12.11 -2.83 16.32
CA TYR A 155 -13.23 -2.38 15.51
C TYR A 155 -13.79 -1.06 16.01
N PHE A 156 -14.34 -0.30 15.08
CA PHE A 156 -14.95 1.00 15.33
C PHE A 156 -16.38 1.00 14.80
N GLN A 157 -17.33 1.15 15.72
CA GLN A 157 -18.73 1.19 15.40
C GLN A 157 -19.22 2.64 15.38
N LEU A 158 -19.62 3.12 14.21
CA LEU A 158 -20.25 4.42 14.02
C LEU A 158 -21.77 4.22 14.02
N ARG A 159 -22.47 4.98 14.87
CA ARG A 159 -23.93 4.93 15.04
C ARG A 159 -24.54 6.30 14.78
N GLY A 160 -25.47 6.36 13.85
CA GLY A 160 -26.33 7.51 13.58
C GLY A 160 -27.70 7.01 13.15
N ASP A 161 -28.16 7.46 11.99
CA ASP A 161 -29.34 6.88 11.32
C ASP A 161 -29.00 5.55 10.63
N GLN A 162 -27.70 5.24 10.53
CA GLN A 162 -27.14 3.98 10.08
C GLN A 162 -26.09 3.47 11.07
N TRP A 163 -25.83 2.18 11.00
CA TRP A 163 -24.86 1.45 11.79
C TRP A 163 -23.80 0.91 10.86
N ILE A 164 -22.55 1.28 11.14
CA ILE A 164 -21.41 0.83 10.35
C ILE A 164 -20.32 0.39 11.28
N ILE A 165 -19.71 -0.74 10.95
CA ILE A 165 -18.55 -1.27 11.68
C ILE A 165 -17.37 -1.25 10.73
N PHE A 166 -16.32 -0.56 11.13
CA PHE A 166 -15.02 -0.60 10.48
C PHE A 166 -14.08 -1.49 11.30
N ASP A 167 -13.20 -2.21 10.62
CA ASP A 167 -11.99 -2.72 11.28
C ASP A 167 -10.98 -1.58 11.46
N CYS A 168 -9.88 -1.86 12.17
CA CYS A 168 -8.86 -0.89 12.48
C CYS A 168 -8.05 -0.37 11.29
N LEU A 169 -8.22 -0.98 10.11
CA LEU A 169 -7.64 -0.52 8.85
C LEU A 169 -8.59 0.39 8.07
N GLY A 170 -9.82 0.58 8.58
CA GLY A 170 -10.83 1.41 7.94
C GLY A 170 -11.66 0.68 6.88
N LYS A 171 -11.64 -0.65 6.85
CA LYS A 171 -12.50 -1.43 5.97
C LYS A 171 -13.86 -1.63 6.63
N ALA A 172 -14.92 -1.25 5.93
CA ALA A 172 -16.28 -1.52 6.38
C ALA A 172 -16.52 -3.04 6.39
N ARG A 173 -16.92 -3.56 7.56
CA ARG A 173 -17.24 -4.96 7.80
C ARG A 173 -18.73 -5.23 7.70
N CYS A 174 -19.54 -4.22 7.98
CA CYS A 174 -20.99 -4.28 7.82
C CYS A 174 -21.58 -2.86 7.71
N PHE A 175 -22.74 -2.74 7.06
CA PHE A 175 -23.57 -1.53 7.05
C PHE A 175 -25.05 -1.91 7.24
N GLY A 176 -25.84 -1.08 7.91
CA GLY A 176 -27.27 -1.33 8.06
C GLY A 176 -28.04 -0.15 8.64
N VAL A 177 -29.33 -0.08 8.35
CA VAL A 177 -30.28 0.90 8.93
C VAL A 177 -30.95 0.37 10.20
N GLU A 178 -30.98 -0.96 10.39
CA GLU A 178 -31.63 -1.61 11.52
C GLU A 178 -30.70 -2.61 12.20
N HIS A 179 -30.82 -2.69 13.52
CA HIS A 179 -30.17 -3.69 14.35
C HIS A 179 -31.14 -4.86 14.61
N THR A 180 -31.57 -5.53 13.53
CA THR A 180 -32.36 -6.76 13.68
C THR A 180 -31.44 -7.93 14.00
N THR A 181 -31.82 -8.71 15.02
CA THR A 181 -31.16 -9.97 15.37
C THR A 181 -31.13 -10.87 14.14
N GLY A 182 -29.95 -11.36 13.76
CA GLY A 182 -29.73 -12.15 12.54
C GLY A 182 -29.31 -11.37 11.28
N SER A 183 -29.30 -10.03 11.31
CA SER A 183 -28.67 -9.23 10.25
C SER A 183 -27.14 -9.40 10.24
N GLN A 184 -26.47 -9.13 9.11
CA GLN A 184 -24.99 -9.20 9.04
C GLN A 184 -24.32 -8.34 10.12
N CYS A 185 -24.81 -7.11 10.34
CA CYS A 185 -24.31 -6.28 11.43
C CYS A 185 -24.69 -6.84 12.80
N GLY A 186 -25.90 -7.37 12.97
CA GLY A 186 -26.35 -7.97 14.23
C GLY A 186 -25.47 -9.15 14.67
N LEU A 187 -25.17 -10.06 13.74
CA LEU A 187 -24.31 -11.21 13.97
C LEU A 187 -22.87 -10.79 14.30
N LEU A 188 -22.31 -9.84 13.53
CA LEU A 188 -20.99 -9.30 13.80
C LEU A 188 -20.93 -8.60 15.16
N ILE A 189 -21.97 -7.83 15.52
CA ILE A 189 -22.04 -7.20 16.84
C ILE A 189 -22.17 -8.24 17.94
N GLU A 190 -22.92 -9.34 17.75
CA GLU A 190 -23.01 -10.43 18.72
C GLU A 190 -21.68 -11.15 18.92
N GLU A 191 -20.94 -11.39 17.84
CA GLU A 191 -19.56 -11.90 17.89
C GLU A 191 -18.65 -10.95 18.68
N LEU A 192 -18.78 -9.64 18.44
CA LEU A 192 -17.98 -8.60 19.12
C LEU A 192 -18.48 -8.29 20.55
N LYS A 193 -19.74 -8.58 20.90
CA LYS A 193 -20.39 -8.28 22.19
C LYS A 193 -19.86 -9.11 23.34
N ASN A 194 -19.22 -10.25 23.05
CA ASN A 194 -18.48 -10.99 24.06
C ASN A 194 -17.23 -10.23 24.53
N ASN A 195 -16.90 -9.10 23.89
CA ASN A 195 -15.77 -8.25 24.22
C ASN A 195 -16.21 -6.88 24.78
N GLU A 196 -15.30 -6.25 25.51
CA GLU A 196 -15.57 -5.05 26.29
C GLU A 196 -15.76 -3.81 25.40
N VAL A 197 -16.82 -3.04 25.63
CA VAL A 197 -16.93 -1.68 25.07
C VAL A 197 -16.05 -0.76 25.91
N ILE A 198 -14.81 -0.57 25.47
CA ILE A 198 -13.80 0.16 26.25
C ILE A 198 -13.99 1.68 26.16
N TRP A 199 -14.70 2.16 25.13
CA TRP A 199 -14.89 3.59 24.94
C TRP A 199 -16.08 3.95 24.06
N THR A 200 -16.75 5.04 24.43
CA THR A 200 -17.87 5.62 23.69
C THR A 200 -17.71 7.13 23.67
N LEU A 201 -17.83 7.73 22.49
CA LEU A 201 -17.92 9.18 22.31
C LEU A 201 -19.27 9.53 21.71
N ASN A 202 -19.92 10.54 22.29
CA ASN A 202 -21.17 11.10 21.79
C ASN A 202 -20.88 12.47 21.19
N TYR A 203 -21.42 12.72 20.00
CA TYR A 203 -21.30 13.97 19.26
C TYR A 203 -22.63 14.72 19.25
#